data_AF-A0A1M3CR06-F1
#
_entry.id   AF-A0A1M3CR06-F1
#
_cell.length_a   1.000
_cell.length_b   1.000
_cell.length_c   1.000
_cell.angle_alpha   90.00
_cell.angle_beta   90.00
_cell.angle_gamma   90.00
#
_symmetry.space_group_name_H-M   'P 1'
#
loop_
_entity.id
_entity.type
_entity.pdbx_description
1 polymer ?
#
loop_
_entity_poly.entity_id
_entity_poly.type
_entity_poly.pdbx_seq_one_letter_code
_entity_poly.pdbx_strand_id
1 'polypeptide(L)'
;MELSLFLAKLLGLYMLIAAAIMLLFQSSFKVGVRDMLGSPGMIAVIGILNLIVGLAIAIGHPIWSWDWRGLITVIGYLSLFSGIFRLAFPSTQVELSRGVLEGSGYWMIFLVSLILGGILTYHGFY
;
A
#
# COMPACT_ATOMS: atom_id res chain seq x y z
N MET A 1 5.34 -18.47 -11.49
CA MET A 1 5.96 -18.75 -10.17
C MET A 1 7.05 -17.74 -9.87
N GLU A 2 8.01 -17.52 -10.78
CA GLU A 2 9.06 -16.49 -10.66
C GLU A 2 8.53 -15.08 -10.33
N LEU A 3 7.56 -14.58 -11.11
CA LEU A 3 6.97 -13.26 -10.86
C LEU A 3 6.26 -13.18 -9.50
N SER A 4 5.57 -14.25 -9.09
CA SER A 4 4.90 -14.33 -7.79
C SER A 4 5.90 -14.21 -6.64
N LEU A 5 7.02 -14.93 -6.72
CA LEU A 5 8.10 -14.86 -5.72
C LEU A 5 8.77 -13.49 -5.69
N PHE A 6 9.03 -12.91 -6.87
CA PHE A 6 9.56 -11.55 -6.98
C PHE A 6 8.63 -10.53 -6.32
N LEU A 7 7.34 -10.57 -6.64
CA LEU A 7 6.33 -9.67 -6.06
C LEU A 7 6.17 -9.89 -4.56
N ALA A 8 6.23 -11.14 -4.08
CA ALA A 8 6.20 -11.46 -2.65
C ALA A 8 7.37 -10.83 -1.90
N LYS A 9 8.59 -10.96 -2.43
CA LYS A 9 9.79 -10.31 -1.86
C LYS A 9 9.66 -8.79 -1.88
N LEU A 10 9.27 -8.22 -3.02
CA LEU A 10 9.16 -6.77 -3.19
C LEU A 10 8.12 -6.15 -2.26
N LEU A 11 6.88 -6.64 -2.33
CA LEU A 11 5.76 -6.12 -1.55
C LEU A 11 5.92 -6.45 -0.06
N GLY A 12 6.40 -7.65 0.26
CA GLY A 12 6.68 -8.08 1.62
C GLY A 12 7.69 -7.18 2.32
N LEU A 13 8.86 -6.97 1.70
CA LEU A 13 9.88 -6.08 2.25
C LEU A 13 9.41 -4.63 2.32
N TYR A 14 8.74 -4.13 1.28
CA TYR A 14 8.17 -2.79 1.28
C TYR A 14 7.23 -2.58 2.47
N MET A 15 6.30 -3.50 2.71
CA MET A 15 5.34 -3.42 3.80
C MET A 15 6.01 -3.50 5.19
N LEU A 16 7.02 -4.37 5.34
CA LEU A 16 7.78 -4.47 6.60
C LEU A 16 8.59 -3.20 6.89
N ILE A 17 9.25 -2.64 5.87
CA ILE A 17 9.99 -1.38 5.99
C ILE A 17 9.03 -0.24 6.35
N ALA A 18 7.88 -0.15 5.66
CA ALA A 18 6.86 0.85 5.96
C ALA A 18 6.32 0.71 7.39
N ALA A 19 6.00 -0.51 7.83
CA ALA A 19 5.55 -0.78 9.20
C ALA A 19 6.60 -0.40 10.25
N ALA A 20 7.89 -0.71 10.00
CA ALA A 20 8.99 -0.31 10.86
C ALA A 20 9.13 1.22 10.95
N ILE A 21 9.01 1.94 9.82
CA ILE A 21 9.05 3.41 9.81
C ILE A 21 7.87 4.00 10.58
N MET A 22 6.67 3.46 10.38
CA MET A 22 5.47 3.88 11.10
C MET A 22 5.64 3.72 12.62
N LEU A 23 6.24 2.62 13.06
CA LEU A 23 6.44 2.33 14.48
C LEU A 23 7.58 3.17 15.11
N LEU A 24 8.73 3.23 14.45
CA LEU A 24 9.95 3.84 14.99
C LEU A 24 9.98 5.36 14.82
N PHE A 25 9.34 5.89 13.77
CA PHE A 25 9.38 7.31 13.41
C PHE A 25 7.98 7.91 13.31
N GLN A 26 7.06 7.51 14.21
CA GLN A 26 5.64 7.85 14.15
C GLN A 26 5.37 9.35 13.97
N SER A 27 6.03 10.22 14.74
CA SER A 27 5.83 11.68 14.69
C SER A 27 6.23 12.25 13.32
N SER A 28 7.45 11.95 12.89
CA SER A 28 8.00 12.39 11.60
C SER A 28 7.20 11.85 10.42
N PHE A 29 6.77 10.59 10.50
CA PHE A 29 5.93 9.97 9.47
C PHE A 29 4.58 10.67 9.36
N LYS A 30 3.90 10.93 10.49
CA LYS A 30 2.61 11.64 10.48
C LYS A 30 2.73 13.06 9.94
N VAL A 31 3.80 13.77 10.27
CA VAL A 31 4.07 15.11 9.72
C VAL A 31 4.27 15.04 8.20
N GLY A 32 5.13 14.13 7.72
CA GLY A 32 5.38 13.96 6.29
C GLY A 32 4.10 13.63 5.50
N VAL A 33 3.27 12.72 6.01
CA VAL A 33 1.99 12.40 5.34
C VAL A 33 1.04 13.60 5.35
N ARG A 34 0.97 14.38 6.44
CA ARG A 34 0.14 15.60 6.49
C ARG A 34 0.57 16.64 5.46
N ASP A 35 1.88 16.84 5.28
CA ASP A 35 2.41 17.76 4.27
C ASP A 35 2.04 17.31 2.86
N MET A 36 2.13 16.01 2.59
CA MET A 36 1.69 15.44 1.31
C MET A 36 0.19 15.67 1.06
N LEU A 37 -0.66 15.52 2.09
CA LEU A 37 -2.09 15.79 1.99
C LEU A 37 -2.43 17.28 1.78
N GLY A 38 -1.50 18.18 2.11
CA GLY A 38 -1.63 19.62 1.84
C GLY A 38 -1.39 20.01 0.38
N SER A 39 -0.85 19.10 -0.44
CA SER A 39 -0.49 19.36 -1.83
C SER A 39 -1.33 18.53 -2.81
N PRO A 40 -2.29 19.15 -3.54
CA PRO A 40 -3.09 18.45 -4.56
C PRO A 40 -2.23 17.79 -5.64
N GLY A 41 -1.12 18.43 -6.03
CA GLY A 41 -0.17 17.86 -6.98
C GLY A 41 0.48 16.58 -6.46
N MET A 42 0.86 16.55 -5.19
CA MET A 42 1.44 15.35 -4.56
C MET A 42 0.43 14.20 -4.49
N ILE A 43 -0.83 14.51 -4.14
CA ILE A 43 -1.92 13.52 -4.13
C ILE A 43 -2.11 12.91 -5.51
N ALA A 44 -2.11 13.74 -6.56
CA ALA A 44 -2.23 13.28 -7.94
C ALA A 44 -1.04 12.39 -8.36
N VAL A 45 0.20 12.79 -8.02
CA VAL A 45 1.40 11.98 -8.31
C VAL A 45 1.32 10.61 -7.61
N ILE A 46 0.96 10.56 -6.33
CA ILE A 46 0.76 9.29 -5.61
C ILE A 46 -0.35 8.46 -6.25
N GLY A 47 -1.45 9.10 -6.67
CA GLY A 47 -2.55 8.46 -7.39
C GLY A 47 -2.09 7.80 -8.70
N ILE A 48 -1.32 8.52 -9.52
CA ILE A 48 -0.74 8.01 -10.77
C ILE A 48 0.21 6.84 -10.50
N LEU A 49 1.11 6.96 -9.53
CA LEU A 49 2.04 5.89 -9.18
C LEU A 49 1.30 4.63 -8.71
N ASN A 50 0.31 4.79 -7.83
CA ASN A 50 -0.53 3.68 -7.38
C ASN A 50 -1.30 3.03 -8.53
N LEU A 51 -1.78 3.82 -9.48
CA LEU A 51 -2.48 3.32 -10.66
C LEU A 51 -1.54 2.49 -11.55
N ILE A 52 -0.33 2.99 -11.81
CA ILE A 52 0.68 2.27 -12.62
C ILE A 52 1.06 0.95 -11.94
N VAL A 53 1.37 0.98 -10.65
CA VAL A 53 1.73 -0.23 -9.88
C VAL A 53 0.56 -1.22 -9.84
N GLY A 54 -0.64 -0.73 -9.56
CA GLY A 54 -1.84 -1.56 -9.51
C GLY A 54 -2.17 -2.20 -10.85
N LEU A 55 -2.05 -1.45 -11.95
CA LEU A 55 -2.20 -1.99 -13.31
C LEU A 55 -1.13 -3.04 -13.62
N ALA A 56 0.14 -2.76 -13.32
CA ALA A 56 1.24 -3.70 -13.56
C ALA A 56 1.00 -5.05 -12.87
N ILE A 57 0.51 -5.04 -11.63
CA ILE A 57 0.18 -6.26 -10.89
C ILE A 57 -1.10 -6.90 -11.43
N ALA A 58 -2.15 -6.13 -11.70
CA ALA A 58 -3.43 -6.66 -12.20
C ALA A 58 -3.27 -7.38 -13.55
N ILE A 59 -2.46 -6.85 -14.46
CA ILE A 59 -2.21 -7.47 -15.77
C ILE A 59 -1.12 -8.55 -15.70
N GLY A 60 -0.09 -8.34 -14.88
CA GLY A 60 1.07 -9.25 -14.81
C GLY A 60 0.85 -10.44 -13.89
N HIS A 61 -0.04 -10.32 -12.91
CA HIS A 61 -0.30 -11.32 -11.88
C HIS A 61 -1.82 -11.48 -11.58
N PRO A 62 -2.66 -11.88 -12.55
CA PRO A 62 -4.10 -12.10 -12.36
C PRO A 62 -4.40 -13.48 -11.72
N ILE A 63 -3.68 -13.84 -10.65
CA ILE A 63 -3.82 -15.15 -10.01
C ILE A 63 -4.78 -15.05 -8.82
N TRP A 64 -6.01 -15.51 -9.03
CA TRP A 64 -7.02 -15.63 -7.97
C TRP A 64 -6.97 -17.02 -7.34
N SER A 65 -6.09 -17.18 -6.35
CA SER A 65 -5.93 -18.41 -5.56
C SER A 65 -6.21 -18.15 -4.08
N TRP A 66 -6.58 -19.20 -3.34
CA TRP A 66 -6.76 -19.16 -1.88
C TRP A 66 -5.45 -19.24 -1.09
N ASP A 67 -4.31 -19.12 -1.77
CA ASP A 67 -2.97 -19.09 -1.18
C ASP A 67 -2.40 -17.66 -1.15
N TRP A 68 -1.15 -17.52 -0.70
CA TRP A 68 -0.47 -16.22 -0.60
C TRP A 68 -0.34 -15.46 -1.93
N ARG A 69 -0.43 -16.16 -3.08
CA ARG A 69 -0.37 -15.52 -4.40
C ARG A 69 -1.61 -14.69 -4.67
N GLY A 70 -2.76 -15.14 -4.16
CA GLY A 70 -4.02 -14.37 -4.20
C GLY A 70 -3.91 -13.05 -3.45
N LEU A 71 -3.16 -13.00 -2.34
CA LEU A 71 -2.93 -11.75 -1.59
C LEU A 71 -2.22 -10.70 -2.44
N ILE A 72 -1.24 -11.10 -3.27
CA ILE A 72 -0.54 -10.19 -4.19
C ILE A 72 -1.51 -9.59 -5.20
N THR A 73 -2.37 -10.42 -5.78
CA THR A 73 -3.38 -9.96 -6.73
C THR A 73 -4.37 -9.00 -6.07
N VAL A 74 -4.84 -9.31 -4.86
CA VAL A 74 -5.69 -8.39 -4.07
C VAL A 74 -4.98 -7.06 -3.83
N ILE A 75 -3.71 -7.05 -3.42
CA ILE A 75 -2.91 -5.82 -3.23
C ILE A 75 -2.80 -5.02 -4.54
N GLY A 76 -2.60 -5.70 -5.67
CA GLY A 76 -2.59 -5.07 -6.99
C GLY A 76 -3.89 -4.34 -7.31
N TYR A 77 -5.03 -5.02 -7.16
CA TYR A 77 -6.34 -4.41 -7.40
C TYR A 77 -6.67 -3.30 -6.39
N LEU A 78 -6.32 -3.46 -5.12
CA LEU A 78 -6.48 -2.39 -4.12
C LEU A 78 -5.66 -1.15 -4.48
N SER A 79 -4.43 -1.34 -4.98
CA SER A 79 -3.57 -0.23 -5.43
C SER A 79 -4.15 0.46 -6.66
N LEU A 80 -4.66 -0.33 -7.62
CA LEU A 80 -5.31 0.15 -8.82
C LEU A 80 -6.52 1.03 -8.47
N PHE A 81 -7.46 0.50 -7.68
CA PHE A 81 -8.65 1.25 -7.28
C PHE A 81 -8.32 2.44 -6.39
N SER A 82 -7.33 2.32 -5.50
CA SER A 82 -6.84 3.46 -4.72
C SER A 82 -6.26 4.56 -5.60
N GLY A 83 -5.54 4.21 -6.67
CA GLY A 83 -5.03 5.16 -7.66
C GLY A 83 -6.16 5.90 -8.37
N ILE A 84 -7.15 5.17 -8.87
CA ILE A 84 -8.35 5.76 -9.51
C ILE A 84 -9.07 6.69 -8.54
N PHE A 85 -9.32 6.23 -7.30
CA PHE A 85 -10.05 7.00 -6.30
C PHE A 85 -9.33 8.30 -5.94
N ARG A 86 -8.00 8.27 -5.77
CA ARG A 86 -7.18 9.46 -5.49
C ARG A 86 -7.25 10.50 -6.60
N LEU A 87 -7.32 10.05 -7.86
CA LEU A 87 -7.39 10.93 -9.03
C LEU A 87 -8.79 11.48 -9.28
N ALA A 88 -9.83 10.66 -9.06
CA ALA A 88 -11.21 11.05 -9.27
C ALA A 88 -11.77 11.89 -8.11
N PHE A 89 -11.35 11.62 -6.87
CA PHE A 89 -11.91 12.21 -5.65
C PHE A 89 -10.81 12.70 -4.68
N PRO A 90 -9.97 13.68 -5.10
CA PRO A 90 -8.82 14.11 -4.29
C PRO A 90 -9.22 14.75 -2.95
N SER A 91 -10.34 15.48 -2.88
CA SER A 91 -10.85 16.08 -1.64
C SER A 91 -11.28 15.03 -0.62
N THR A 92 -12.09 14.05 -1.05
CA THR A 92 -12.52 12.92 -0.21
C THR A 92 -11.33 12.10 0.28
N GLN A 93 -10.31 11.91 -0.58
CA GLN A 93 -9.08 11.23 -0.17
C GLN A 93 -8.37 11.95 0.98
N VAL A 94 -8.31 13.29 0.97
CA VAL A 94 -7.66 14.07 2.03
C VAL A 94 -8.36 13.86 3.36
N GLU A 95 -9.70 13.95 3.38
CA GLU A 95 -10.51 13.76 4.58
C GLU A 95 -10.33 12.36 5.17
N LEU A 96 -10.43 11.32 4.32
CA LEU A 96 -10.23 9.93 4.73
C LEU A 96 -8.83 9.71 5.30
N SER A 97 -7.80 10.24 4.62
CA SER A 97 -6.41 10.06 5.05
C SER A 97 -6.12 10.77 6.37
N ARG A 98 -6.70 11.95 6.61
CA ARG A 98 -6.60 12.66 7.89
C ARG A 98 -7.27 11.86 9.02
N GLY A 99 -8.49 11.37 8.79
CA GLY A 99 -9.20 10.54 9.77
C GLY A 99 -8.43 9.27 10.14
N VAL A 100 -7.79 8.64 9.15
CA VAL A 100 -6.93 7.48 9.36
C VAL A 100 -5.68 7.84 10.18
N LEU A 101 -4.99 8.94 9.88
CA LEU A 101 -3.77 9.37 10.58
C LEU A 101 -3.99 9.70 12.05
N GLU A 102 -5.17 10.25 12.37
CA GLU A 102 -5.51 10.77 13.69
C GLU A 102 -6.28 9.75 14.55
N GLY A 103 -6.94 8.78 13.93
CA GLY A 103 -7.69 7.72 14.60
C GLY A 103 -6.93 6.40 14.78
N SER A 104 -7.69 5.36 15.13
CA SER A 104 -7.20 3.97 15.21
C SER A 104 -6.82 3.37 13.84
N GLY A 105 -7.24 4.00 12.75
CA GLY A 105 -6.91 3.60 11.37
C GLY A 105 -5.41 3.54 11.12
N TYR A 106 -4.63 4.43 11.74
CA TYR A 106 -3.17 4.41 11.66
C TYR A 106 -2.59 3.07 12.14
N TRP A 107 -3.04 2.62 13.31
CA TRP A 107 -2.60 1.35 13.90
C TRP A 107 -3.13 0.15 13.12
N MET A 108 -4.33 0.26 12.56
CA MET A 108 -4.86 -0.78 11.67
C MET A 108 -3.98 -0.94 10.41
N ILE A 109 -3.58 0.15 9.76
CA ILE A 109 -2.68 0.09 8.59
C ILE A 109 -1.31 -0.47 8.98
N PHE A 110 -0.78 -0.07 10.14
CA PHE A 110 0.46 -0.64 10.67
C PHE A 110 0.34 -2.17 10.82
N LEU A 111 -0.71 -2.66 11.49
CA LEU A 111 -0.91 -4.09 11.72
C LEU A 111 -1.11 -4.86 10.41
N VAL A 112 -1.91 -4.33 9.49
CA VAL A 112 -2.12 -4.95 8.16
C VAL A 112 -0.80 -5.03 7.40
N SER A 113 -0.01 -3.95 7.39
CA SER A 113 1.29 -3.92 6.72
C SER A 113 2.27 -4.90 7.36
N LEU A 114 2.28 -5.01 8.69
CA LEU A 114 3.15 -5.94 9.41
C LEU A 114 2.79 -7.39 9.11
N ILE A 115 1.50 -7.74 9.17
CA ILE A 115 1.01 -9.11 8.95
C ILE A 115 1.20 -9.53 7.49
N LEU A 116 0.70 -8.73 6.55
CA LEU A 116 0.83 -9.04 5.12
C LEU A 116 2.30 -9.02 4.69
N GLY A 117 3.08 -8.06 5.19
CA GLY A 117 4.51 -7.97 4.95
C GLY A 117 5.26 -9.21 5.42
N GLY A 118 4.94 -9.71 6.63
CA GLY A 118 5.51 -10.94 7.18
C GLY A 118 5.16 -12.18 6.35
N ILE A 119 3.88 -12.36 6.01
CA ILE A 119 3.39 -13.49 5.21
C ILE A 119 4.07 -13.51 3.83
N LEU A 120 4.09 -12.38 3.13
CA LEU A 120 4.66 -12.29 1.79
C LEU A 120 6.19 -12.44 1.82
N THR A 121 6.87 -11.88 2.82
CA THR A 121 8.32 -12.06 2.97
C THR A 121 8.65 -13.52 3.22
N TYR A 122 7.92 -14.20 4.11
CA TYR A 122 8.13 -15.62 4.38
C TYR A 122 8.04 -16.46 3.10
N HIS A 123 6.94 -16.34 2.36
CA HIS A 123 6.73 -17.08 1.11
C HIS A 123 7.59 -16.60 -0.07
N GLY A 124 8.10 -15.37 -0.01
CA GLY A 124 9.01 -14.85 -1.01
C GLY A 124 10.39 -15.51 -0.91
N PHE A 125 10.88 -15.75 0.30
CA PHE A 125 12.22 -16.29 0.55
C PHE A 125 12.28 -17.80 0.78
N TYR A 126 11.18 -18.42 1.26
CA TYR A 126 11.08 -19.84 1.59
C TYR A 126 9.87 -20.48 0.91
#